data_AF-W7LTN9-F1
#
_entry.id   AF-W7LTN9-F1
#
_cell.length_a   1.000
_cell.length_b   1.000
_cell.length_c   1.000
_cell.angle_alpha   90.00
_cell.angle_beta   90.00
_cell.angle_gamma   90.00
#
_symmetry.space_group_name_H-M   'P 1'
#
loop_
_entity.id
_entity.type
_entity.pdbx_description
1 polymer ?
#
loop_
_entity_poly.entity_id
_entity_poly.type
_entity_poly.pdbx_seq_one_letter_code
_entity_poly.pdbx_strand_id
1 'polypeptide(L)'
;MPPNKREIQRQLMEKYNIIFDGPIDSVANPQWPSNCNTIFDHIRRLGKTDYLEYRESVSADYTRFPWRQKVQQRAKRIAETAKRCLKSRKNESGWRLALESEVLARFSVEIACSELAPCSTIELKKG
;
A
#
# COMPACT_ATOMS: atom_id res chain seq x y z
N MET A 1 -31.44 4.54 26.72
CA MET A 1 -30.74 3.59 25.84
C MET A 1 -29.35 4.14 25.59
N PRO A 2 -28.26 3.42 25.95
CA PRO A 2 -26.92 3.87 25.63
C PRO A 2 -26.75 3.94 24.10
N PRO A 3 -26.01 4.93 23.56
CA PRO A 3 -25.81 5.04 22.13
C PRO A 3 -25.08 3.80 21.60
N ASN A 4 -25.65 3.19 20.57
CA ASN A 4 -25.02 2.10 19.81
C ASN A 4 -23.69 2.60 19.22
N LYS A 5 -22.67 1.75 19.11
CA LYS A 5 -21.36 2.05 18.49
C LYS A 5 -21.45 2.87 17.19
N ARG A 6 -22.44 2.61 16.33
CA ARG A 6 -22.64 3.37 15.08
C ARG A 6 -22.98 4.84 15.32
N GLU A 7 -23.78 5.10 16.34
CA GLU A 7 -24.20 6.45 16.70
C GLU A 7 -23.03 7.25 17.30
N ILE A 8 -22.21 6.59 18.12
CA ILE A 8 -20.96 7.17 18.63
C ILE A 8 -20.00 7.51 17.47
N GLN A 9 -19.86 6.60 16.50
CA GLN A 9 -19.03 6.86 15.30
C GLN A 9 -19.51 8.06 14.50
N ARG A 10 -20.83 8.16 14.25
CA ARG A 10 -21.43 9.30 13.54
C ARG A 10 -21.16 10.63 14.25
N GLN A 11 -21.36 10.67 15.57
CA GLN A 11 -21.12 11.87 16.39
C GLN A 11 -19.63 12.27 16.37
N LEU A 12 -18.72 11.30 16.38
CA LEU A 12 -17.28 11.57 16.26
C LEU A 12 -16.91 12.09 14.87
N MET A 13 -17.49 11.52 13.81
CA MET A 13 -17.26 12.00 12.44
C MET A 13 -17.73 13.44 12.26
N GLU A 14 -18.90 13.79 12.78
CA GLU A 14 -19.42 15.16 12.78
C GLU A 14 -18.53 16.10 13.60
N LYS A 15 -18.15 15.69 14.82
CA LYS A 15 -17.32 16.50 15.72
C LYS A 15 -15.95 16.83 15.13
N TYR A 16 -15.33 15.88 14.43
CA TYR A 16 -14.00 16.03 13.86
C TYR A 16 -14.01 16.36 12.35
N ASN A 17 -15.19 16.60 11.77
CA ASN A 17 -15.35 16.87 10.35
C ASN A 17 -14.65 15.83 9.44
N ILE A 18 -14.81 14.55 9.79
CA ILE A 18 -14.19 13.43 9.05
C ILE A 18 -15.12 13.05 7.91
N ILE A 19 -14.64 13.22 6.67
CA ILE A 19 -15.35 12.85 5.44
C ILE A 19 -14.59 11.70 4.78
N PHE A 20 -15.32 10.68 4.35
CA PHE A 20 -14.77 9.57 3.56
C PHE A 20 -15.11 9.78 2.09
N ASP A 21 -14.17 10.30 1.30
CA ASP A 21 -14.38 10.60 -0.11
C ASP A 21 -14.37 9.34 -1.03
N GLY A 22 -14.23 8.16 -0.44
CA GLY A 22 -14.15 6.89 -1.16
C GLY A 22 -12.79 6.69 -1.85
N PRO A 23 -12.73 5.83 -2.88
CA PRO A 23 -11.51 5.61 -3.67
C PRO A 23 -10.93 6.92 -4.23
N ILE A 24 -9.60 7.04 -4.26
CA ILE A 24 -8.92 8.26 -4.75
C ILE A 24 -9.37 8.63 -6.19
N ASP A 25 -9.72 7.63 -7.00
CA ASP A 25 -10.17 7.83 -8.38
C ASP A 25 -11.64 8.25 -8.52
N SER A 26 -12.47 8.14 -7.48
CA SER A 26 -13.87 8.59 -7.53
C SER A 26 -14.03 10.08 -7.24
N VAL A 27 -12.98 10.75 -6.76
CA VAL A 27 -13.02 12.18 -6.46
C VAL A 27 -12.55 12.97 -7.68
N ALA A 28 -13.48 13.64 -8.36
CA ALA A 28 -13.18 14.40 -9.58
C ALA A 28 -12.33 15.66 -9.33
N ASN A 29 -12.53 16.31 -8.17
CA ASN A 29 -11.82 17.53 -7.76
C ASN A 29 -11.48 17.45 -6.26
N PRO A 30 -10.49 16.63 -5.87
CA PRO A 30 -10.18 16.48 -4.46
C PRO A 30 -9.50 17.74 -3.91
N GLN A 31 -9.97 18.21 -2.76
CA GLN A 31 -9.36 19.30 -2.00
C GLN A 31 -8.22 18.76 -1.11
N TRP A 32 -7.31 17.96 -1.70
CA TRP A 32 -6.17 17.46 -0.94
C TRP A 32 -5.22 18.61 -0.58
N PRO A 33 -4.58 18.54 0.59
CA PRO A 33 -3.47 19.43 0.92
C PRO A 33 -2.43 19.43 -0.22
N SER A 34 -1.94 20.62 -0.59
CA SER A 34 -1.07 20.80 -1.76
C SER A 34 0.22 19.99 -1.71
N ASN A 35 0.74 19.71 -0.51
CA ASN A 35 1.89 18.84 -0.28
C ASN A 35 1.61 17.35 -0.56
N CYS A 36 0.34 16.93 -0.53
CA CYS A 36 -0.06 15.54 -0.77
C CYS A 36 -0.36 15.25 -2.24
N ASN A 37 -0.62 16.27 -3.07
CA ASN A 37 -0.96 16.10 -4.48
C ASN A 37 0.10 15.28 -5.24
N THR A 38 1.38 15.62 -5.08
CA THR A 38 2.48 14.88 -5.73
C THR A 38 2.54 13.43 -5.26
N ILE A 39 2.27 13.16 -3.99
CA ILE A 39 2.25 11.81 -3.42
C ILE A 39 1.09 11.00 -4.03
N PHE A 40 -0.11 11.58 -4.06
CA PHE A 40 -1.27 10.92 -4.65
C PHE A 40 -1.10 10.69 -6.15
N ASP A 41 -0.51 11.63 -6.88
CA ASP A 41 -0.19 11.46 -8.29
C ASP A 41 0.81 10.32 -8.50
N HIS A 42 1.84 10.21 -7.67
CA HIS A 42 2.76 9.07 -7.71
C HIS A 42 2.04 7.75 -7.40
N ILE A 43 1.16 7.71 -6.40
CA ILE A 43 0.37 6.53 -6.06
C ILE A 43 -0.54 6.13 -7.25
N ARG A 44 -1.21 7.09 -7.89
CA ARG A 44 -2.06 6.83 -9.06
C ARG A 44 -1.26 6.31 -10.25
N ARG A 45 -0.09 6.90 -10.51
CA ARG A 45 0.83 6.41 -11.56
C ARG A 45 1.27 4.99 -11.28
N LEU A 46 1.68 4.68 -10.05
CA LEU A 46 2.06 3.33 -9.62
C LEU A 46 0.91 2.34 -9.76
N GLY A 47 -0.32 2.73 -9.39
CA GLY A 47 -1.51 1.88 -9.53
C GLY A 47 -1.87 1.54 -10.98
N LYS A 48 -1.48 2.38 -11.93
CA LYS A 48 -1.66 2.17 -13.38
C LYS A 48 -0.46 1.54 -14.07
N THR A 49 0.66 1.37 -13.37
CA THR A 49 1.89 0.84 -13.98
C THR A 49 1.77 -0.67 -14.13
N ASP A 50 1.90 -1.17 -15.35
CA ASP A 50 1.88 -2.60 -15.62
C ASP A 50 3.17 -3.29 -15.19
N TYR A 51 3.09 -4.61 -14.97
CA TYR A 51 4.24 -5.42 -14.52
C TYR A 51 5.47 -5.31 -15.45
N LEU A 52 5.24 -5.17 -16.76
CA LEU A 52 6.30 -5.02 -17.75
C LEU A 52 6.95 -3.62 -17.69
N GLU A 53 6.12 -2.59 -17.55
CA GLU A 53 6.53 -1.18 -17.45
C GLU A 53 7.24 -0.87 -16.11
N TYR A 54 6.93 -1.63 -15.06
CA TYR A 54 7.61 -1.54 -13.76
C TYR A 54 9.14 -1.73 -13.86
N ARG A 55 9.62 -2.37 -14.94
CA ARG A 55 11.05 -2.61 -15.22
C ARG A 55 11.70 -1.50 -16.05
N GLU A 56 10.95 -0.69 -16.79
CA GLU A 56 11.51 0.24 -17.78
C GLU A 56 12.13 1.49 -17.13
N SER A 57 13.28 1.29 -16.50
CA SER A 57 14.32 2.31 -16.37
C SER A 57 15.70 1.62 -16.43
N VAL A 58 15.94 0.92 -17.54
CA VAL A 58 17.16 0.11 -17.75
C VAL A 58 18.45 0.95 -17.76
N SER A 59 18.42 2.29 -17.87
CA SER A 59 19.66 3.02 -18.18
C SER A 59 20.26 3.91 -17.09
N ALA A 60 19.62 4.16 -15.93
CA ALA A 60 20.22 5.02 -14.90
C ALA A 60 19.71 4.81 -13.45
N ASP A 61 18.51 4.25 -13.28
CA ASP A 61 17.87 4.13 -11.95
C ASP A 61 18.23 2.84 -11.20
N TYR A 62 18.99 1.92 -11.80
CA TYR A 62 19.35 0.64 -11.19
C TYR A 62 20.14 0.83 -9.88
N THR A 63 21.03 1.82 -9.85
CA THR A 63 21.78 2.21 -8.66
C THR A 63 20.89 2.85 -7.59
N ARG A 64 19.82 3.54 -8.02
CA ARG A 64 18.93 4.28 -7.12
C ARG A 64 17.88 3.41 -6.45
N PHE A 65 17.36 2.38 -7.14
CA PHE A 65 16.28 1.53 -6.62
C PHE A 65 16.46 0.04 -6.93
N PRO A 66 17.53 -0.61 -6.41
CA PRO A 66 17.83 -2.03 -6.68
C PRO A 66 16.74 -2.99 -6.18
N TRP A 67 15.90 -2.56 -5.22
CA TRP A 67 14.79 -3.36 -4.70
C TRP A 67 13.67 -3.58 -5.72
N ARG A 68 13.51 -2.74 -6.75
CA ARG A 68 12.47 -2.90 -7.78
C ARG A 68 12.63 -4.22 -8.54
N GLN A 69 13.85 -4.59 -8.92
CA GLN A 69 14.12 -5.87 -9.56
C GLN A 69 13.76 -7.05 -8.66
N LYS A 70 14.08 -6.97 -7.36
CA LYS A 70 13.74 -8.01 -6.38
C LYS A 70 12.23 -8.16 -6.23
N VAL A 71 11.49 -7.04 -6.15
CA VAL A 71 10.02 -7.03 -6.09
C VAL A 71 9.42 -7.66 -7.35
N GLN A 72 9.93 -7.31 -8.53
CA GLN A 72 9.46 -7.89 -9.80
C GLN A 72 9.70 -9.40 -9.87
N GLN A 73 10.91 -9.87 -9.55
CA GLN A 73 11.23 -11.30 -9.53
C GLN A 73 10.33 -12.07 -8.54
N ARG A 74 10.05 -11.49 -7.38
CA ARG A 74 9.16 -12.08 -6.39
C ARG A 74 7.73 -12.18 -6.92
N ALA A 75 7.20 -11.10 -7.50
CA ALA A 75 5.88 -11.10 -8.13
C ALA A 75 5.77 -12.17 -9.22
N LYS A 76 6.82 -12.35 -10.04
CA LYS A 76 6.91 -13.45 -11.03
C LYS A 76 6.78 -14.82 -10.39
N ARG A 77 7.56 -15.10 -9.34
CA ARG A 77 7.57 -16.40 -8.64
C ARG A 77 6.21 -16.72 -8.03
N ILE A 78 5.57 -15.73 -7.40
CA ILE A 78 4.21 -15.86 -6.84
C ILE A 78 3.23 -16.21 -7.95
N ALA A 79 3.25 -15.47 -9.07
CA ALA A 79 2.33 -15.70 -10.20
C ALA A 79 2.52 -17.09 -10.83
N GLU A 80 3.76 -17.52 -11.06
CA GLU A 80 4.06 -18.86 -11.59
C GLU A 80 3.60 -19.97 -10.63
N THR A 81 3.81 -19.78 -9.33
CA THR A 81 3.40 -20.74 -8.31
C THR A 81 1.88 -20.81 -8.16
N ALA A 82 1.20 -19.67 -8.21
CA ALA A 82 -0.25 -19.59 -8.26
C ALA A 82 -0.81 -20.32 -9.48
N LYS A 83 -0.21 -20.11 -10.66
CA LYS A 83 -0.59 -20.80 -11.90
C LYS A 83 -0.44 -22.32 -11.77
N ARG A 84 0.62 -22.81 -11.10
CA ARG A 84 0.78 -24.24 -10.80
C ARG A 84 -0.29 -24.75 -9.85
N CYS A 85 -0.59 -24.03 -8.77
CA CYS A 85 -1.63 -24.42 -7.80
C CYS A 85 -3.01 -24.53 -8.47
N LEU A 86 -3.33 -23.58 -9.36
CA LEU A 86 -4.56 -23.60 -10.15
C LEU A 86 -4.61 -24.81 -11.09
N LYS A 87 -3.54 -25.06 -11.86
CA LYS A 87 -3.46 -26.22 -12.76
C LYS A 87 -3.59 -27.56 -12.03
N SER A 88 -3.01 -27.66 -10.84
CA SER A 88 -3.09 -28.84 -9.98
C SER A 88 -4.36 -28.92 -9.14
N ARG A 89 -5.32 -28.00 -9.33
CA ARG A 89 -6.60 -27.94 -8.58
C ARG A 89 -6.43 -28.03 -7.07
N LYS A 90 -5.41 -27.36 -6.52
CA LYS A 90 -5.16 -27.36 -5.07
C LYS A 90 -6.32 -26.70 -4.32
N ASN A 91 -6.64 -27.26 -3.16
CA ASN A 91 -7.55 -26.66 -2.17
C ASN A 91 -6.83 -25.56 -1.35
N GLU A 92 -7.58 -24.82 -0.54
CA GLU A 92 -7.09 -23.69 0.26
C GLU A 92 -5.79 -24.01 1.02
N SER A 93 -5.73 -25.14 1.72
CA SER A 93 -4.53 -25.57 2.46
C SER A 93 -3.32 -25.75 1.54
N GLY A 94 -3.52 -26.33 0.35
CA GLY A 94 -2.48 -26.48 -0.65
C GLY A 94 -2.02 -25.16 -1.28
N TRP A 95 -2.90 -24.15 -1.34
CA TRP A 95 -2.54 -22.78 -1.72
C TRP A 95 -1.71 -22.10 -0.63
N ARG A 96 -2.16 -22.16 0.63
CA ARG A 96 -1.42 -21.59 1.77
C ARG A 96 -0.01 -22.16 1.85
N LEU A 97 0.12 -23.48 1.84
CA LEU A 97 1.43 -24.14 1.92
C LEU A 97 2.40 -23.68 0.81
N ALA A 98 1.89 -23.40 -0.40
CA ALA A 98 2.72 -23.05 -1.54
C ALA A 98 3.05 -21.56 -1.66
N LEU A 99 2.22 -20.67 -1.10
CA LEU A 99 2.28 -19.23 -1.38
C LEU A 99 2.33 -18.34 -0.15
N GLU A 100 1.87 -18.81 1.01
CA GLU A 100 1.67 -17.96 2.19
C GLU A 100 2.98 -17.33 2.66
N SER A 101 4.07 -18.09 2.76
CA SER A 101 5.39 -17.57 3.12
C SER A 101 5.89 -16.51 2.12
N GLU A 102 5.74 -16.78 0.83
CA GLU A 102 6.13 -15.87 -0.25
C GLU A 102 5.28 -14.60 -0.30
N VAL A 103 4.04 -14.60 0.19
CA VAL A 103 3.21 -13.40 0.32
C VAL A 103 3.55 -12.66 1.60
N LEU A 104 3.64 -13.37 2.72
CA LEU A 104 3.88 -12.80 4.05
C LEU A 104 5.26 -12.19 4.21
N ALA A 105 6.27 -12.67 3.47
CA ALA A 105 7.60 -12.06 3.41
C ALA A 105 7.58 -10.58 2.96
N ARG A 106 6.44 -10.00 2.55
CA ARG A 106 6.31 -8.58 2.19
C ARG A 106 6.23 -7.73 3.44
N PHE A 107 5.64 -8.29 4.50
CA PHE A 107 5.52 -7.64 5.79
C PHE A 107 6.80 -7.74 6.62
N SER A 108 7.69 -8.68 6.27
CA SER A 108 9.00 -8.83 6.91
C SER A 108 10.09 -7.94 6.32
N VAL A 109 9.85 -7.30 5.17
CA VAL A 109 10.80 -6.33 4.59
C VAL A 109 10.53 -4.99 5.24
N GLU A 110 11.36 -4.62 6.23
CA GLU A 110 11.42 -3.25 6.71
C GLU A 110 11.72 -2.32 5.53
N ILE A 111 10.76 -1.48 5.17
CA ILE A 111 11.03 -0.30 4.34
C ILE A 111 11.64 0.73 5.29
N ALA A 112 12.90 0.54 5.66
CA ALA A 112 13.65 1.58 6.34
C ALA A 112 13.81 2.74 5.35
N CYS A 113 12.96 3.77 5.52
CA CYS A 113 13.20 5.06 4.88
C CYS A 113 14.40 5.66 5.59
N SER A 114 15.59 5.53 5.02
CA SER A 114 16.84 6.00 5.63
C SER A 114 16.95 7.53 5.71
N GLU A 115 15.95 8.27 5.20
CA GLU A 115 15.89 9.72 5.28
C GLU A 115 14.45 10.19 5.55
N LEU A 116 13.99 10.02 6.79
CA LEU A 116 13.02 10.96 7.35
C LEU A 116 13.60 11.48 8.66
N ALA A 117 13.80 12.80 8.67
CA ALA A 117 14.17 13.61 9.82
C ALA A 117 13.40 13.18 11.09
N PRO A 118 13.97 13.42 12.30
CA PRO A 118 13.31 13.06 13.55
C PRO A 118 11.87 13.54 13.55
N CYS A 119 10.95 12.59 13.64
CA CYS A 119 9.53 12.84 13.84
C CYS A 119 9.43 13.66 15.13
N SER A 120 9.19 14.97 15.01
CA SER A 120 9.08 15.87 16.14
C SER A 120 7.98 15.33 17.07
N THR A 121 8.40 14.79 18.20
CA THR A 121 7.52 14.45 19.31
C THR A 121 6.75 15.70 19.67
N ILE A 122 5.44 15.71 19.39
CA ILE A 122 4.55 16.75 19.90
C ILE A 122 4.43 16.51 21.40
N GLU A 123 5.31 17.14 22.17
CA GLU A 123 5.11 17.27 23.61
C GLU A 123 3.87 18.14 23.82
N LEU A 124 2.77 17.50 24.22
CA LEU A 124 1.62 18.16 24.81
C LEU A 124 2.08 18.81 26.12
N LYS A 125 2.40 20.11 26.05
CA LYS A 125 2.48 20.96 27.25
C LYS A 125 1.11 20.92 27.93
N LYS A 126 1.06 20.27 29.09
CA LYS A 126 -0.03 20.44 30.05
C LYS A 126 0.01 21.89 30.54
N GLY A 127 -0.98 22.67 30.14
CA GLY A 127 -1.42 23.87 30.86
C GLY A 127 -2.53 23.50 31.83
#